data_AF-A0A847F3Z8-F1
#
_entry.id   AF-A0A847F3Z8-F1
#
_cell.length_a   1.000
_cell.length_b   1.000
_cell.length_c   1.000
_cell.angle_alpha   90.00
_cell.angle_beta   90.00
_cell.angle_gamma   90.00
#
_symmetry.space_group_name_H-M   'P 1'
#
loop_
_entity.id
_entity.type
_entity.pdbx_description
1 polymer ?
#
loop_
_entity_poly.entity_id
_entity_poly.type
_entity_poly.pdbx_seq_one_letter_code
_entity_poly.pdbx_strand_id
1 'polypeptide(L)' 'MDFSLSEEQREIQQAIRKILGDLVTDERHKALEREGSSFDRTAFDALAEAGMLGLAIPEAYDGAGLGLLE' A
#
# COMPACT_ATOMS: atom_id res chain seq x y z
N MET A 1 -18.75 14.45 -16.01
CA MET A 1 -17.42 14.04 -15.51
C MET A 1 -17.64 12.77 -14.72
N ASP A 2 -16.88 11.72 -15.03
CA ASP A 2 -16.85 10.50 -14.24
C ASP A 2 -15.63 10.58 -13.31
N PHE A 3 -15.84 10.30 -12.03
CA PHE A 3 -14.81 10.29 -10.98
C PHE A 3 -14.62 8.87 -10.42
N SER A 4 -15.16 7.87 -11.10
CA SER A 4 -14.95 6.48 -10.75
C SER A 4 -13.52 6.06 -11.09
N LEU A 5 -12.97 5.16 -10.28
CA LEU A 5 -11.64 4.62 -10.51
C LEU A 5 -11.58 3.86 -11.83
N SER A 6 -10.44 3.88 -12.52
CA SER A 6 -10.19 2.93 -13.61
C SER A 6 -10.24 1.48 -13.09
N GLU A 7 -10.36 0.51 -13.99
CA GLU A 7 -10.33 -0.91 -13.61
C GLU A 7 -9.01 -1.28 -12.92
N GLU A 8 -7.88 -0.83 -13.49
CA GLU A 8 -6.54 -0.98 -12.91
C GLU A 8 -6.43 -0.37 -11.50
N GLN A 9 -6.94 0.86 -11.31
CA GLN A 9 -6.98 1.48 -9.99
C GLN A 9 -7.79 0.68 -8.97
N ARG A 10 -8.89 0.04 -9.40
CA ARG A 10 -9.70 -0.84 -8.52
C ARG A 10 -8.95 -2.11 -8.15
N GLU A 11 -8.22 -2.70 -9.08
CA GLU A 11 -7.39 -3.89 -8.82
C GLU A 11 -6.29 -3.59 -7.82
N ILE A 12 -5.55 -2.50 -8.03
CA ILE A 12 -4.51 -2.01 -7.10
C ILE A 12 -5.11 -1.77 -5.72
N GLN A 13 -6.26 -1.09 -5.66
CA GLN A 13 -6.95 -0.80 -4.41
C GLN A 13 -7.36 -2.09 -3.68
N GLN A 14 -7.86 -3.11 -4.39
CA GLN A 14 -8.21 -4.39 -3.81
C GLN A 14 -6.98 -5.14 -3.28
N ALA A 15 -5.87 -5.14 -4.04
CA ALA A 15 -4.62 -5.76 -3.62
C ALA A 15 -4.06 -5.13 -2.34
N ILE A 16 -3.99 -3.79 -2.28
CA ILE A 16 -3.53 -3.05 -1.08
C ILE A 16 -4.45 -3.36 0.11
N ARG A 17 -5.77 -3.33 -0.08
CA ARG A 17 -6.73 -3.66 1.00
C ARG A 17 -6.53 -5.06 1.53
N LYS A 18 -6.26 -6.03 0.67
CA LYS A 18 -6.00 -7.41 1.11
C LYS A 18 -4.73 -7.48 1.95
N ILE A 19 -3.61 -6.94 1.45
CA ILE A 19 -2.32 -6.96 2.15
C ILE A 19 -2.45 -6.31 3.53
N LEU A 20 -2.99 -5.10 3.58
CA LEU A 20 -3.12 -4.37 4.84
C LEU A 20 -4.18 -4.96 5.76
N GLY A 21 -5.28 -5.50 5.23
CA GLY A 21 -6.29 -6.17 6.03
C GLY A 21 -5.77 -7.43 6.73
N ASP A 22 -4.85 -8.15 6.09
CA ASP A 22 -4.23 -9.35 6.66
C ASP A 22 -3.15 -9.00 7.71
N LEU A 23 -2.44 -7.88 7.54
CA LEU A 23 -1.25 -7.54 8.35
C LEU A 23 -1.49 -6.48 9.43
N VAL A 24 -2.30 -5.47 9.15
CA VAL A 24 -2.53 -4.30 10.01
C VAL A 24 -3.76 -4.52 10.89
N THR A 25 -3.60 -5.43 11.85
CA THR A 25 -4.66 -5.82 12.79
C THR A 25 -4.51 -5.13 14.15
N ASP A 26 -5.58 -5.09 14.94
CA ASP A 26 -5.55 -4.58 16.32
C ASP A 26 -4.50 -5.30 17.18
N GLU A 27 -4.37 -6.62 17.01
CA GLU A 27 -3.37 -7.40 17.74
C GLU A 27 -1.95 -7.04 17.33
N ARG A 28 -1.73 -6.76 16.03
CA ARG A 28 -0.44 -6.29 15.54
C ARG A 28 -0.10 -4.90 16.09
N HIS A 29 -1.07 -3.99 16.14
CA HIS A 29 -0.88 -2.67 16.77
C HIS A 29 -0.50 -2.77 18.25
N LYS A 30 -1.22 -3.59 19.03
CA LYS A 30 -0.86 -3.83 20.44
C LYS A 30 0.53 -4.44 20.60
N ALA A 31 0.96 -5.30 19.67
CA ALA A 31 2.31 -5.85 19.69
C ALA A 31 3.37 -4.76 19.43
N LEU A 32 3.17 -3.92 18.40
CA LEU A 32 4.06 -2.81 18.08
C LEU A 32 4.21 -1.82 19.24
N GLU A 33 3.11 -1.46 19.90
CA GLU A 33 3.14 -0.61 21.09
C GLU A 33 3.99 -1.21 22.22
N ARG A 34 3.85 -2.51 22.49
CA ARG A 34 4.68 -3.22 23.49
C ARG A 34 6.14 -3.30 23.09
N GLU A 35 6.43 -3.40 21.79
CA GLU A 35 7.78 -3.37 21.21
C GLU A 35 8.37 -1.95 21.22
N GLY A 36 7.57 -0.92 21.53
CA GLY A 36 7.99 0.48 21.47
C GLY A 36 8.19 0.99 20.04
N SER A 37 7.62 0.30 19.05
CA SER A 37 7.68 0.69 17.64
C SER A 37 6.35 1.30 17.20
N SER A 38 6.41 2.39 16.45
CA SER A 38 5.24 2.94 15.75
C SER A 38 5.20 2.54 14.28
N PHE A 39 6.19 1.77 13.80
CA PHE A 39 6.33 1.41 12.40
C PHE A 39 6.26 -0.11 12.22
N ASP A 40 5.29 -0.55 11.42
CA ASP A 40 5.18 -1.97 11.07
C ASP A 40 6.04 -2.30 9.86
N ARG A 41 7.25 -2.78 10.14
CA ARG A 41 8.20 -3.18 9.11
C ARG A 41 7.64 -4.29 8.22
N THR A 42 6.89 -5.23 8.79
CA THR A 42 6.31 -6.37 8.06
C THR A 42 5.30 -5.90 7.02
N ALA A 43 4.40 -4.98 7.40
CA ALA A 43 3.42 -4.43 6.47
C ALA A 43 4.09 -3.60 5.36
N PHE A 44 5.12 -2.85 5.69
CA PHE A 44 5.87 -2.06 4.72
C PHE A 44 6.61 -2.93 3.71
N ASP A 45 7.32 -3.96 4.17
CA ASP A 45 8.06 -4.87 3.29
C ASP A 45 7.09 -5.64 2.38
N ALA A 46 5.90 -6.04 2.87
CA ALA A 46 4.88 -6.67 2.04
C ALA A 46 4.35 -5.76 0.91
N LEU A 47 4.18 -4.46 1.18
CA LEU A 47 3.84 -3.48 0.14
C LEU A 47 4.98 -3.30 -0.87
N ALA A 48 6.24 -3.32 -0.41
CA ALA A 48 7.42 -3.22 -1.26
C ALA A 48 7.53 -4.40 -2.22
N GLU A 49 7.38 -5.63 -1.71
CA GLU A 49 7.39 -6.86 -2.50
C GLU A 49 6.28 -6.89 -3.54
N ALA A 50 5.12 -6.30 -3.23
CA ALA A 50 4.00 -6.16 -4.16
C ALA A 50 4.15 -5.00 -5.15
N GLY A 51 5.25 -4.24 -5.11
CA GLY A 51 5.49 -3.09 -6.00
C GLY A 51 4.67 -1.84 -5.67
N MET A 52 3.95 -1.82 -4.54
CA MET A 52 2.97 -0.77 -4.21
C MET A 52 3.63 0.56 -3.83
N LEU A 53 4.90 0.54 -3.44
CA LEU A 53 5.63 1.75 -3.04
C LEU A 53 6.01 2.65 -4.23
N GLY A 54 6.06 2.10 -5.44
CA GLY A 54 6.43 2.80 -6.66
C GLY A 54 5.25 3.37 -7.45
N LEU A 55 4.01 3.19 -6.99
CA LEU A 55 2.81 3.48 -7.79
C LEU A 55 2.77 4.92 -8.31
N ALA A 56 2.99 5.89 -7.42
CA ALA A 56 2.97 7.32 -7.76
C ALA A 56 4.35 7.87 -8.18
N ILE A 57 5.36 7.00 -8.29
CA ILE A 57 6.71 7.40 -8.70
C ILE A 57 6.77 7.42 -10.24
N PRO A 58 7.37 8.45 -10.87
CA PRO A 58 7.51 8.48 -12.32
C PRO A 58 8.35 7.31 -12.86
N GLU A 59 8.04 6.87 -14.08
CA GLU A 59 8.78 5.80 -14.79
C GLU A 59 10.27 6.10 -14.95
N ALA A 60 10.66 7.38 -15.04
CA ALA A 60 12.07 7.81 -15.09
C ALA A 60 12.88 7.42 -13.83
N TYR A 61 12.20 7.03 -12.75
CA TYR A 61 12.78 6.52 -11.51
C TYR A 61 12.31 5.09 -11.21
N ASP A 62 11.97 4.32 -12.25
CA ASP A 62 11.48 2.93 -12.17
C ASP A 62 10.16 2.76 -11.39
N GLY A 63 9.33 3.80 -11.37
CA GLY A 63 7.97 3.77 -10.81
C GLY A 63 6.87 3.46 -11.83
N ALA A 64 5.62 3.33 -11.36
CA ALA A 64 4.47 3.00 -12.22
C ALA A 64 3.78 4.21 -12.85
N GLY A 65 4.15 5.44 -12.47
CA GLY A 65 3.64 6.66 -13.09
C GLY A 65 2.17 6.99 -12.83
N LEU A 66 1.46 6.25 -11.98
CA LEU A 66 0.00 6.32 -11.77
C LEU A 66 -0.52 7.59 -11.06
N GLY A 67 0.33 8.61 -10.90
CA GLY A 67 -0.05 9.93 -10.36
C GLY A 67 -0.76 9.90 -8.99
N LEU A 68 -1.28 11.05 -8.57
CA LEU A 68 -2.16 11.15 -7.39
C LEU A 68 -3.65 11.05 -7.78
N LEU A 69 -3.96 11.30 -9.05
CA LEU A 69 -5.28 11.54 -9.60
C LEU A 69 -5.35 11.15 -11.09
N GLU A 70 -4.75 10.03 -11.52
CA GLU A 70 -5.17 9.44 -12.81
C GLU A 70 -6.71 9.52 -12.98
#